data_AF-A0A0A9EWZ6-F1
#
_entry.id   AF-A0A0A9EWZ6-F1
#
_cell.length_a   1.000
_cell.length_b   1.000
_cell.length_c   1.000
_cell.angle_alpha   90.00
_cell.angle_beta   90.00
_cell.angle_gamma   90.00
#
_symmetry.space_group_name_H-M   'P 1'
#
loop_
_entity.id
_entity.type
_entity.pdbx_description
1 polymer ?
#
loop_
_entity_poly.entity_id
_entity_poly.type
_entity_poly.pdbx_seq_one_letter_code
_entity_poly.pdbx_strand_id
1 'polypeptide(L)'
;MVDTPLCPLKVVTNLQEAVWDADIVVNGLPSTETREVFEEISKYWKERISVPVIISLAKGIEASLDPIPRIITPTQMISSATGVPTENILYLGGPNIASEIYNKEYANARICGSNKWRKPLAKFLRQPHFIVWDNSDLVTHEVMGGLKNVYAIGAGMVAALTNESATSKSVYFAHCTSEMIFITHLLTEQPEKLAGPLLADTYVTLLKGRNAWYGQMLAKGELSPDMGDSIKGKGMIQGISAVGAFFELLSQPSLSVQHPEENKQVAPAELCPILKRLYRILIKRELPVRDILQALRDETMNDPRERIEMAQSHAFYRPSLLGKP
;
A
#
# COMPACT_ATOMS: atom_id res chain seq x y z
N MET A 1 -32.34 -0.69 -18.10
CA MET A 1 -31.42 0.27 -18.74
C MET A 1 -31.02 1.26 -17.66
N VAL A 2 -29.75 1.26 -17.27
CA VAL A 2 -29.26 2.08 -16.14
C VAL A 2 -28.93 3.47 -16.69
N ASP A 3 -29.78 4.44 -16.37
CA ASP A 3 -29.60 5.87 -16.67
C ASP A 3 -28.46 6.46 -15.83
N THR A 4 -27.23 6.08 -16.15
CA THR A 4 -26.06 6.90 -15.81
C THR A 4 -25.50 7.34 -17.14
N PRO A 5 -25.60 8.62 -17.51
CA PRO A 5 -24.96 9.13 -18.72
C PRO A 5 -23.46 9.15 -18.42
N LEU A 6 -22.82 7.99 -18.55
CA LEU A 6 -21.40 7.97 -18.82
C LEU A 6 -21.26 8.81 -20.10
N CYS A 7 -20.44 9.86 -20.07
CA CYS A 7 -19.87 10.43 -21.29
C CYS A 7 -19.55 9.28 -22.25
N PRO A 8 -19.71 9.43 -23.58
CA PRO A 8 -19.43 8.34 -24.51
C PRO A 8 -18.05 7.75 -24.20
N LEU A 9 -18.03 6.54 -23.62
CA LEU A 9 -16.80 5.85 -23.27
C LEU A 9 -16.26 5.23 -24.54
N LYS A 10 -15.05 5.61 -24.93
CA LYS A 10 -14.33 4.99 -26.03
C LYS A 10 -13.32 4.01 -25.45
N VAL A 11 -13.52 2.73 -25.73
CA VAL A 11 -12.51 1.70 -25.44
C VAL A 11 -11.51 1.70 -26.59
N VAL A 12 -10.24 1.90 -26.27
CA VAL A 12 -9.13 1.89 -27.23
C VAL A 12 -8.06 0.92 -26.75
N THR A 13 -7.38 0.27 -27.69
CA THR A 13 -6.22 -0.60 -27.41
C THR A 13 -4.90 0.06 -27.74
N ASN A 14 -4.93 1.23 -28.38
CA ASN A 14 -3.74 2.04 -28.66
C ASN A 14 -3.49 3.00 -27.50
N LEU A 15 -2.33 2.88 -26.86
CA LEU A 15 -1.98 3.67 -25.68
C LEU A 15 -1.78 5.15 -26.01
N GLN A 16 -1.17 5.47 -27.16
CA GLN A 16 -0.99 6.85 -27.62
C GLN A 16 -2.34 7.53 -27.81
N GLU A 17 -3.29 6.88 -28.48
CA GLU A 17 -4.65 7.40 -28.67
C GLU A 17 -5.33 7.74 -27.33
N ALA A 18 -5.13 6.91 -26.31
CA ALA A 18 -5.72 7.10 -24.98
C ALA A 18 -5.16 8.31 -24.22
N VAL A 19 -3.87 8.65 -24.42
CA VAL A 19 -3.15 9.57 -23.51
C VAL A 19 -2.60 10.83 -24.17
N TRP A 20 -2.52 10.90 -25.51
CA TRP A 20 -1.76 11.97 -26.18
C TRP A 20 -2.31 13.36 -25.86
N ASP A 21 -3.63 13.56 -25.86
CA ASP A 21 -4.31 14.84 -25.62
C ASP A 21 -5.17 14.85 -24.34
N ALA A 22 -5.01 13.86 -23.47
CA ALA A 22 -5.77 13.79 -22.22
C ALA A 22 -5.31 14.86 -21.22
N ASP A 23 -6.18 15.77 -20.77
CA ASP A 23 -5.86 16.73 -19.70
C ASP A 23 -5.66 16.05 -18.35
N ILE A 24 -6.44 15.00 -18.09
CA ILE A 24 -6.38 14.19 -16.86
C ILE A 24 -6.19 12.72 -17.25
N VAL A 25 -5.20 12.09 -16.64
CA VAL A 25 -4.87 10.67 -16.85
C VAL A 25 -5.11 9.94 -15.55
N VAL A 26 -6.00 8.96 -15.55
CA VAL A 26 -6.32 8.14 -14.38
C VAL A 26 -5.56 6.82 -14.47
N ASN A 27 -4.56 6.62 -13.61
CA ASN A 27 -3.79 5.37 -13.56
C ASN A 27 -4.51 4.32 -12.72
N GLY A 28 -5.09 3.32 -13.38
CA GLY A 28 -5.69 2.13 -12.76
C GLY A 28 -4.78 0.89 -12.74
N LEU A 29 -3.51 1.01 -13.12
CA LEU A 29 -2.57 -0.11 -13.21
C LEU A 29 -2.16 -0.62 -11.81
N PRO A 30 -1.77 -1.89 -11.68
CA PRO A 30 -0.97 -2.35 -10.55
C PRO A 30 0.32 -1.54 -10.42
N SER A 31 0.82 -1.36 -9.19
CA SER A 31 2.09 -0.65 -8.95
C SER A 31 3.27 -1.26 -9.70
N THR A 32 3.27 -2.57 -9.88
CA THR A 32 4.30 -3.37 -10.54
C THR A 32 4.38 -3.16 -12.05
N GLU A 33 3.32 -2.67 -12.67
CA GLU A 33 3.25 -2.37 -14.11
C GLU A 33 3.34 -0.86 -14.39
N THR A 34 3.23 -0.04 -13.33
CA THR A 34 3.10 1.42 -13.46
C THR A 34 4.34 2.03 -14.12
N ARG A 35 5.55 1.61 -13.76
CA ARG A 35 6.78 2.20 -14.30
C ARG A 35 6.91 2.00 -15.81
N GLU A 36 6.87 0.75 -16.27
CA GLU A 36 7.05 0.38 -17.68
C GLU A 36 6.01 1.06 -18.58
N VAL A 37 4.74 1.06 -18.16
CA VAL A 37 3.68 1.70 -18.95
C VAL A 37 3.86 3.21 -19.00
N PHE A 38 4.23 3.86 -17.89
CA PHE A 38 4.44 5.30 -17.89
C PHE A 38 5.72 5.72 -18.64
N GLU A 39 6.76 4.90 -18.67
CA GLU A 39 7.93 5.12 -19.53
C GLU A 39 7.55 5.13 -21.01
N GLU A 40 6.65 4.24 -21.43
CA GLU A 40 6.10 4.25 -22.79
C GLU A 40 5.24 5.48 -23.04
N ILE A 41 4.33 5.82 -22.12
CA ILE A 41 3.49 7.02 -22.20
C ILE A 41 4.33 8.30 -22.35
N SER A 42 5.47 8.38 -21.65
CA SER A 42 6.36 9.54 -21.67
C SER A 42 6.80 9.94 -23.08
N LYS A 43 6.91 8.96 -24.00
CA LYS A 43 7.32 9.18 -25.39
C LYS A 43 6.28 10.02 -26.15
N TYR A 44 5.00 9.83 -25.86
CA TYR A 44 3.89 10.54 -26.50
C TYR A 44 3.66 11.93 -25.91
N TRP A 45 4.11 12.18 -24.68
CA TRP A 45 3.95 13.48 -24.02
C TRP A 45 5.02 14.51 -24.38
N LYS A 46 6.11 14.10 -25.03
CA LYS A 46 7.19 15.01 -25.47
C LYS A 46 6.70 16.12 -26.40
N GLU A 47 5.63 15.87 -27.15
CA GLU A 47 5.06 16.81 -28.12
C GLU A 47 3.94 17.69 -27.53
N ARG A 48 3.57 17.48 -26.26
CA ARG A 48 2.48 18.23 -25.63
C ARG A 48 2.92 19.63 -25.22
N ILE A 49 2.01 20.58 -25.42
CA ILE A 49 2.16 21.96 -24.92
C ILE A 49 1.90 22.02 -23.41
N SER A 50 0.91 21.26 -22.92
CA SER A 50 0.50 21.23 -21.52
C SER A 50 0.86 19.91 -20.83
N VAL A 51 1.36 20.02 -19.60
CA VAL A 51 1.63 18.88 -18.73
C VAL A 51 0.31 18.32 -18.19
N PRO A 52 0.02 17.02 -18.37
CA PRO A 52 -1.23 16.43 -17.88
C PRO A 52 -1.27 16.41 -16.34
N VAL A 53 -2.48 16.27 -15.79
CA VAL A 53 -2.68 15.92 -14.38
C VAL A 53 -2.89 14.42 -14.28
N ILE A 54 -2.17 13.76 -13.37
CA ILE A 54 -2.24 12.31 -13.21
C ILE A 54 -2.91 11.99 -11.88
N ILE A 55 -3.92 11.12 -11.87
CA ILE A 55 -4.55 10.59 -10.66
C ILE A 55 -4.25 9.09 -10.59
N SER A 56 -3.41 8.68 -9.65
CA SER A 56 -3.00 7.29 -9.47
C SER A 56 -3.85 6.57 -8.44
N LEU A 57 -4.39 5.41 -8.83
CA LEU A 57 -5.08 4.48 -7.96
C LEU A 57 -4.18 3.29 -7.57
N ALA A 58 -2.97 3.24 -8.12
CA ALA A 58 -2.02 2.18 -7.87
C ALA A 58 -1.66 2.11 -6.39
N LYS A 59 -1.66 0.90 -5.84
CA LYS A 59 -1.31 0.61 -4.45
C LYS A 59 -0.17 -0.41 -4.43
N GLY A 60 0.80 -0.20 -3.55
CA GLY A 60 2.04 -0.97 -3.53
C GLY A 60 3.23 -0.01 -3.52
N ILE A 61 4.41 -0.56 -3.30
CA ILE A 61 5.67 0.19 -3.20
C ILE A 61 6.81 -0.65 -3.77
N GLU A 62 7.86 0.01 -4.24
CA GLU A 62 9.15 -0.61 -4.56
C GLU A 62 10.17 -0.25 -3.48
N ALA A 63 11.18 -1.10 -3.26
CA ALA A 63 12.37 -0.74 -2.50
C ALA A 63 13.57 -0.63 -3.44
N SER A 64 14.33 0.44 -3.31
CA SER A 64 15.64 0.61 -3.93
C SER A 64 16.66 0.61 -2.81
N LEU A 65 17.52 -0.41 -2.75
CA LEU A 65 18.50 -0.55 -1.67
C LEU A 65 19.81 0.19 -1.98
N ASP A 66 20.14 0.35 -3.26
CA ASP A 66 21.34 1.04 -3.73
C ASP A 66 21.00 2.36 -4.46
N PRO A 67 21.90 3.37 -4.41
CA PRO A 67 23.04 3.48 -3.49
C PRO A 67 22.62 3.85 -2.06
N ILE A 68 21.36 4.30 -1.89
CA ILE A 68 20.78 4.66 -0.61
C ILE A 68 19.43 3.96 -0.50
N PRO A 69 19.19 3.19 0.58
CA PRO A 69 17.93 2.53 0.82
C PRO A 69 16.76 3.50 0.87
N ARG A 70 15.73 3.25 0.05
CA ARG A 70 14.49 4.02 0.03
C ARG A 70 13.33 3.21 -0.49
N ILE A 71 12.13 3.64 -0.11
CA ILE A 71 10.89 3.26 -0.77
C ILE A 71 10.63 4.20 -1.92
N ILE A 72 10.10 3.65 -3.01
CA ILE A 72 9.57 4.40 -4.14
C ILE A 72 8.05 4.17 -4.16
N THR A 73 7.28 5.25 -4.03
CA THR A 73 5.82 5.20 -4.11
C THR A 73 5.33 5.29 -5.56
N PRO A 74 4.10 4.83 -5.87
CA PRO A 74 3.56 4.89 -7.24
C PRO A 74 3.60 6.29 -7.86
N THR A 75 3.32 7.35 -7.11
CA THR A 75 3.46 8.72 -7.63
C THR A 75 4.92 9.08 -7.99
N GLN A 76 5.89 8.63 -7.20
CA GLN A 76 7.32 8.79 -7.50
C GLN A 76 7.75 7.96 -8.72
N MET A 77 7.21 6.75 -8.90
CA MET A 77 7.44 5.92 -10.10
C MET A 77 6.99 6.67 -11.35
N ILE A 78 5.75 7.21 -11.33
CA ILE A 78 5.17 7.98 -12.44
C ILE A 78 6.02 9.22 -12.74
N SER A 79 6.41 9.99 -11.71
CA SER A 79 7.22 11.19 -11.90
C SER A 79 8.58 10.85 -12.52
N SER A 80 9.24 9.81 -12.01
CA SER A 80 10.55 9.37 -12.50
C SER A 80 10.47 8.84 -13.94
N ALA A 81 9.41 8.11 -14.27
CA ALA A 81 9.19 7.51 -15.58
C ALA A 81 8.86 8.54 -16.67
N THR A 82 8.17 9.62 -16.30
CA THR A 82 7.61 10.57 -17.28
C THR A 82 8.25 11.96 -17.26
N GLY A 83 8.96 12.31 -16.19
CA GLY A 83 9.39 13.68 -15.94
C GLY A 83 8.24 14.63 -15.57
N VAL A 84 7.01 14.12 -15.42
CA VAL A 84 5.88 14.93 -14.94
C VAL A 84 6.18 15.38 -13.50
N PRO A 85 6.10 16.69 -13.22
CA PRO A 85 6.35 17.20 -11.88
C PRO A 85 5.38 16.60 -10.85
N THR A 86 5.88 16.25 -9.66
CA THR A 86 5.09 15.61 -8.60
C THR A 86 3.87 16.45 -8.20
N GLU A 87 3.91 17.78 -8.35
CA GLU A 87 2.75 18.63 -8.09
C GLU A 87 1.57 18.40 -9.04
N ASN A 88 1.80 17.75 -10.18
CA ASN A 88 0.78 17.36 -11.17
C ASN A 88 0.32 15.90 -10.98
N ILE A 89 0.85 15.17 -10.00
CA ILE A 89 0.54 13.78 -9.73
C ILE A 89 -0.17 13.68 -8.39
N LEU A 90 -1.35 13.06 -8.38
CA LEU A 90 -2.18 12.83 -7.22
C LEU A 90 -2.35 11.33 -6.98
N TYR A 91 -2.62 10.96 -5.74
CA TYR A 91 -3.10 9.63 -5.37
C TYR A 91 -4.59 9.69 -5.05
N LEU A 92 -5.35 8.65 -5.43
CA LEU A 92 -6.75 8.46 -5.03
C LEU A 92 -6.91 7.07 -4.42
N GLY A 93 -7.27 7.00 -3.14
CA GLY A 93 -7.43 5.76 -2.39
C GLY A 93 -8.53 5.82 -1.34
N GLY A 94 -8.77 4.71 -0.64
CA GLY A 94 -9.87 4.57 0.32
C GLY A 94 -10.49 3.17 0.30
N PRO A 95 -11.45 2.90 1.21
CA PRO A 95 -12.21 1.66 1.31
C PRO A 95 -13.13 1.47 0.09
N ASN A 96 -12.51 1.15 -1.05
CA ASN A 96 -13.10 1.26 -2.37
C ASN A 96 -13.04 -0.10 -3.07
N ILE A 97 -14.10 -0.89 -2.96
CA ILE A 97 -14.27 -2.10 -3.78
C ILE A 97 -14.95 -1.67 -5.08
N ALA A 98 -14.24 -1.80 -6.21
CA ALA A 98 -14.67 -1.25 -7.50
C ALA A 98 -16.06 -1.73 -7.93
N SER A 99 -16.39 -3.02 -7.74
CA SER A 99 -17.70 -3.57 -8.07
C SER A 99 -18.83 -3.01 -7.18
N GLU A 100 -18.54 -2.69 -5.93
CA GLU A 100 -19.53 -2.14 -4.98
C GLU A 100 -19.80 -0.66 -5.32
N ILE A 101 -18.76 0.11 -5.64
CA ILE A 101 -18.90 1.48 -6.14
C ILE A 101 -19.71 1.52 -7.44
N TYR A 102 -19.42 0.61 -8.38
CA TYR A 102 -20.18 0.49 -9.63
C TYR A 102 -21.67 0.19 -9.37
N ASN A 103 -21.96 -0.60 -8.35
CA ASN A 103 -23.32 -0.92 -7.89
C ASN A 103 -23.96 0.19 -7.02
N LYS A 104 -23.32 1.36 -6.92
CA LYS A 104 -23.78 2.52 -6.14
C LYS A 104 -23.86 2.28 -4.62
N GLU A 105 -23.10 1.32 -4.11
CA GLU A 105 -22.85 1.21 -2.67
C GLU A 105 -22.04 2.41 -2.16
N TYR A 106 -22.17 2.69 -0.86
CA TYR A 106 -21.51 3.84 -0.25
C TYR A 106 -20.01 3.61 -0.09
N ALA A 107 -19.21 4.50 -0.69
CA ALA A 107 -17.78 4.51 -0.57
C ALA A 107 -17.24 5.91 -0.29
N ASN A 108 -16.08 5.95 0.37
CA ASN A 108 -15.34 7.18 0.61
C ASN A 108 -13.91 7.04 0.07
N ALA A 109 -13.37 8.15 -0.41
CA ALA A 109 -12.00 8.20 -0.90
C ALA A 109 -11.27 9.44 -0.40
N ARG A 110 -9.94 9.33 -0.36
CA ARG A 110 -9.01 10.43 -0.17
C ARG A 110 -8.26 10.66 -1.46
N ILE A 111 -8.25 11.91 -1.91
CA ILE A 111 -7.34 12.37 -2.95
C ILE A 111 -6.18 13.14 -2.28
N CYS A 112 -4.96 12.72 -2.59
CA CYS A 112 -3.74 13.24 -1.97
C CYS A 112 -2.76 13.80 -3.00
N GLY A 113 -1.96 14.78 -2.58
CA GLY A 113 -0.99 15.48 -3.42
C GLY A 113 -1.14 17.01 -3.36
N SER A 114 -0.66 17.71 -4.39
CA SER A 114 -0.55 19.17 -4.38
C SER A 114 -1.90 19.88 -4.25
N ASN A 115 -1.92 20.96 -3.43
CA ASN A 115 -3.08 21.83 -3.26
C ASN A 115 -3.61 22.42 -4.58
N LYS A 116 -2.74 22.58 -5.59
CA LYS A 116 -3.08 23.09 -6.92
C LYS A 116 -4.25 22.32 -7.55
N TRP A 117 -4.24 20.99 -7.43
CA TRP A 117 -5.20 20.11 -8.08
C TRP A 117 -6.09 19.36 -7.10
N ARG A 118 -5.57 19.02 -5.92
CA ARG A 118 -6.23 18.14 -4.96
C ARG A 118 -7.62 18.60 -4.55
N LYS A 119 -7.78 19.88 -4.17
CA LYS A 119 -9.07 20.44 -3.71
C LYS A 119 -10.12 20.52 -4.82
N PRO A 120 -9.86 21.13 -6.00
CA PRO A 120 -10.86 21.18 -7.06
C PRO A 120 -11.24 19.78 -7.56
N LEU A 121 -10.28 18.86 -7.69
CA LEU A 121 -10.58 17.49 -8.12
C LEU A 121 -11.32 16.68 -7.05
N ALA A 122 -11.04 16.87 -5.76
CA ALA A 122 -11.85 16.27 -4.70
C ALA A 122 -13.32 16.67 -4.82
N LYS A 123 -13.60 17.96 -5.09
CA LYS A 123 -14.97 18.45 -5.28
C LYS A 123 -15.59 17.88 -6.55
N PHE A 124 -14.84 17.84 -7.65
CA PHE A 124 -15.30 17.34 -8.96
C PHE A 124 -15.69 15.86 -8.92
N LEU A 125 -14.92 15.04 -8.21
CA LEU A 125 -15.14 13.58 -8.15
C LEU A 125 -16.29 13.16 -7.23
N ARG A 126 -16.90 14.07 -6.46
CA ARG A 126 -17.97 13.73 -5.51
C ARG A 126 -19.25 13.34 -6.24
N GLN A 127 -19.83 12.22 -5.79
CA GLN A 127 -21.16 11.76 -6.16
C GLN A 127 -21.91 11.30 -4.89
N PRO A 128 -23.25 11.22 -4.90
CA PRO A 128 -24.01 10.84 -3.70
C PRO A 128 -23.56 9.54 -3.02
N HIS A 129 -23.07 8.56 -3.78
CA HIS A 129 -22.60 7.26 -3.29
C HIS A 129 -21.05 7.15 -3.24
N PHE A 130 -20.33 8.16 -3.73
CA PHE A 130 -18.87 8.17 -3.76
C PHE A 130 -18.34 9.54 -3.30
N ILE A 131 -18.00 9.64 -2.02
CA ILE A 131 -17.58 10.92 -1.42
C ILE A 131 -16.06 10.99 -1.36
N VAL A 132 -15.49 11.93 -2.10
CA VAL A 132 -14.04 12.19 -2.12
C VAL A 132 -13.69 13.38 -1.23
N TRP A 133 -12.72 13.18 -0.34
CA TRP A 133 -12.15 14.23 0.51
C TRP A 133 -10.68 14.47 0.15
N ASP A 134 -10.21 15.70 0.29
CA ASP A 134 -8.80 15.99 0.11
C ASP A 134 -7.98 15.61 1.36
N ASN A 135 -6.74 15.14 1.18
CA ASN A 135 -5.73 15.06 2.24
C ASN A 135 -4.32 15.44 1.73
N SER A 136 -3.56 16.29 2.43
CA SER A 136 -2.23 16.71 1.98
C SER A 136 -1.16 15.63 2.17
N ASP A 137 -1.40 14.66 3.04
CA ASP A 137 -0.45 13.60 3.35
C ASP A 137 -0.47 12.48 2.30
N LEU A 138 0.25 12.70 1.20
CA LEU A 138 0.39 11.73 0.12
C LEU A 138 1.14 10.46 0.56
N VAL A 139 2.23 10.64 1.29
CA VAL A 139 3.15 9.55 1.62
C VAL A 139 2.48 8.53 2.52
N THR A 140 1.80 8.96 3.59
CA THR A 140 1.11 8.04 4.50
C THR A 140 0.09 7.19 3.75
N HIS A 141 -0.67 7.80 2.83
CA HIS A 141 -1.70 7.10 2.05
C HIS A 141 -1.12 6.05 1.10
N GLU A 142 -0.03 6.36 0.40
CA GLU A 142 0.61 5.40 -0.50
C GLU A 142 1.32 4.26 0.27
N VAL A 143 2.04 4.60 1.33
CA VAL A 143 2.74 3.63 2.21
C VAL A 143 1.73 2.67 2.86
N MET A 144 0.65 3.20 3.44
CA MET A 144 -0.42 2.38 4.03
C MET A 144 -1.12 1.52 2.98
N GLY A 145 -1.25 2.02 1.73
CA GLY A 145 -1.75 1.26 0.60
C GLY A 145 -0.90 0.02 0.27
N GLY A 146 0.42 0.11 0.44
CA GLY A 146 1.32 -1.04 0.34
C GLY A 146 1.24 -1.97 1.55
N LEU A 147 1.34 -1.41 2.76
CA LEU A 147 1.34 -2.18 4.01
C LEU A 147 0.05 -2.99 4.21
N LYS A 148 -1.12 -2.45 3.88
CA LYS A 148 -2.38 -3.20 4.00
C LYS A 148 -2.40 -4.45 3.14
N ASN A 149 -1.73 -4.45 1.97
CA ASN A 149 -1.64 -5.62 1.11
C ASN A 149 -0.74 -6.70 1.75
N VAL A 150 0.33 -6.29 2.44
CA VAL A 150 1.17 -7.19 3.24
C VAL A 150 0.35 -7.87 4.32
N TYR A 151 -0.28 -7.09 5.19
CA TYR A 151 -0.99 -7.62 6.36
C TYR A 151 -2.30 -8.32 5.98
N ALA A 152 -2.90 -8.02 4.82
CA ALA A 152 -4.01 -8.80 4.30
C ALA A 152 -3.63 -10.28 4.07
N ILE A 153 -2.40 -10.57 3.60
CA ILE A 153 -1.95 -11.97 3.44
C ILE A 153 -1.94 -12.69 4.80
N GLY A 154 -1.31 -12.09 5.81
CA GLY A 154 -1.27 -12.69 7.14
C GLY A 154 -2.66 -12.80 7.78
N ALA A 155 -3.54 -11.82 7.58
CA ALA A 155 -4.93 -11.89 8.03
C ALA A 155 -5.66 -13.11 7.43
N GLY A 156 -5.47 -13.37 6.13
CA GLY A 156 -6.00 -14.56 5.47
C GLY A 156 -5.46 -15.87 6.04
N MET A 157 -4.16 -15.93 6.33
CA MET A 157 -3.54 -17.11 6.96
C MET A 157 -4.12 -17.35 8.35
N VAL A 158 -4.18 -16.31 9.20
CA VAL A 158 -4.73 -16.39 10.56
C VAL A 158 -6.19 -16.81 10.53
N ALA A 159 -7.00 -16.23 9.63
CA ALA A 159 -8.41 -16.56 9.47
C ALA A 159 -8.61 -18.06 9.20
N ALA A 160 -7.88 -18.64 8.25
CA ALA A 160 -7.97 -20.06 7.94
C ALA A 160 -7.43 -20.96 9.06
N LEU A 161 -6.26 -20.64 9.64
CA LEU A 161 -5.61 -21.46 10.68
C LEU A 161 -6.34 -21.44 12.03
N THR A 162 -7.12 -20.40 12.30
CA THR A 162 -7.88 -20.24 13.55
C THR A 162 -9.38 -20.49 13.37
N ASN A 163 -9.77 -21.06 12.22
CA ASN A 163 -11.17 -21.35 11.87
C ASN A 163 -12.08 -20.12 12.05
N GLU A 164 -11.66 -18.99 11.48
CA GLU A 164 -12.35 -17.69 11.48
C GLU A 164 -12.59 -17.06 12.86
N SER A 165 -11.84 -17.47 13.89
CA SER A 165 -11.87 -16.90 15.24
C SER A 165 -11.79 -15.37 15.22
N ALA A 166 -12.88 -14.72 15.64
CA ALA A 166 -12.97 -13.27 15.70
C ALA A 166 -11.90 -12.68 16.63
N THR A 167 -11.66 -13.33 17.78
CA THR A 167 -10.65 -12.91 18.76
C THR A 167 -9.24 -13.03 18.21
N SER A 168 -8.91 -14.11 17.51
CA SER A 168 -7.57 -14.28 16.94
C SER A 168 -7.31 -13.26 15.82
N LYS A 169 -8.33 -12.98 15.00
CA LYS A 169 -8.27 -11.93 13.97
C LYS A 169 -8.16 -10.53 14.57
N SER A 170 -8.83 -10.23 15.68
CA SER A 170 -8.73 -8.92 16.34
C SER A 170 -7.36 -8.71 16.99
N VAL A 171 -6.78 -9.75 17.60
CA VAL A 171 -5.39 -9.70 18.10
C VAL A 171 -4.43 -9.43 16.94
N TYR A 172 -4.52 -10.21 15.84
CA TYR A 172 -3.71 -9.95 14.65
C TYR A 172 -3.86 -8.51 14.13
N PHE A 173 -5.09 -7.99 14.09
CA PHE A 173 -5.38 -6.63 13.65
C PHE A 173 -4.71 -5.56 14.54
N ALA A 174 -4.72 -5.73 15.85
CA ALA A 174 -4.04 -4.82 16.78
C ALA A 174 -2.52 -4.78 16.54
N HIS A 175 -1.90 -5.95 16.41
CA HIS A 175 -0.46 -6.04 16.13
C HIS A 175 -0.11 -5.46 14.75
N CYS A 176 -0.84 -5.83 13.68
CA CYS A 176 -0.51 -5.35 12.35
C CYS A 176 -0.67 -3.83 12.22
N THR A 177 -1.72 -3.25 12.81
CA THR A 177 -1.93 -1.79 12.79
C THR A 177 -0.83 -1.05 13.56
N SER A 178 -0.32 -1.63 14.66
CA SER A 178 0.83 -1.05 15.36
C SER A 178 2.12 -1.09 14.53
N GLU A 179 2.40 -2.18 13.80
CA GLU A 179 3.53 -2.25 12.87
C GLU A 179 3.36 -1.25 11.71
N MET A 180 2.13 -1.11 11.20
CA MET A 180 1.83 -0.10 10.17
C MET A 180 2.15 1.32 10.65
N ILE A 181 1.68 1.67 11.84
CA ILE A 181 1.96 2.98 12.45
C ILE A 181 3.47 3.19 12.64
N PHE A 182 4.17 2.18 13.15
CA PHE A 182 5.61 2.25 13.35
C PHE A 182 6.37 2.48 12.05
N ILE A 183 6.11 1.68 11.02
CA ILE A 183 6.76 1.80 9.72
C ILE A 183 6.47 3.16 9.08
N THR A 184 5.23 3.67 9.19
CA THR A 184 4.90 4.98 8.63
C THR A 184 5.62 6.13 9.35
N HIS A 185 5.79 6.09 10.67
CA HIS A 185 6.57 7.12 11.40
C HIS A 185 8.08 7.06 11.12
N LEU A 186 8.61 5.90 10.72
CA LEU A 186 9.99 5.85 10.19
C LEU A 186 10.13 6.65 8.90
N LEU A 187 9.09 6.67 8.07
CA LEU A 187 9.11 7.26 6.73
C LEU A 187 8.62 8.72 6.72
N THR A 188 7.74 9.11 7.64
CA THR A 188 7.09 10.43 7.67
C THR A 188 7.15 11.01 9.07
N GLU A 189 7.50 12.30 9.18
CA GLU A 189 7.65 12.98 10.47
C GLU A 189 6.33 13.09 11.23
N GLN A 190 5.28 13.58 10.57
CA GLN A 190 3.95 13.78 11.15
C GLN A 190 2.88 13.12 10.28
N PRO A 191 2.81 11.78 10.24
CA PRO A 191 1.86 11.08 9.41
C PRO A 191 0.43 11.26 9.90
N GLU A 192 -0.55 11.21 8.99
CA GLU A 192 -1.95 11.11 9.37
C GLU A 192 -2.16 9.90 10.29
N LYS A 193 -2.91 10.11 11.37
CA LYS A 193 -3.26 9.03 12.29
C LYS A 193 -4.02 7.95 11.54
N LEU A 194 -3.67 6.69 11.80
CA LEU A 194 -4.42 5.52 11.34
C LEU A 194 -5.78 5.45 12.06
N ALA A 195 -6.72 6.29 11.63
CA ALA A 195 -8.03 6.49 12.20
C ALA A 195 -9.06 6.79 11.11
N GLY A 196 -10.35 6.64 11.44
CA GLY A 196 -11.44 6.96 10.53
C GLY A 196 -11.29 6.26 9.17
N PRO A 197 -11.29 6.99 8.03
CA PRO A 197 -11.22 6.39 6.70
C PRO A 197 -9.99 5.52 6.42
N LEU A 198 -8.81 5.89 6.94
CA LEU A 198 -7.57 5.13 6.69
C LEU A 198 -7.61 3.78 7.42
N LEU A 199 -8.12 3.78 8.66
CA LEU A 199 -8.38 2.55 9.41
C LEU A 199 -9.46 1.69 8.73
N ALA A 200 -10.51 2.32 8.20
CA ALA A 200 -11.58 1.62 7.49
C ALA A 200 -11.08 0.95 6.19
N ASP A 201 -10.21 1.61 5.41
CA ASP A 201 -9.58 1.01 4.23
C ASP A 201 -8.73 -0.21 4.60
N THR A 202 -7.93 -0.09 5.67
CA THR A 202 -7.16 -1.22 6.21
C THR A 202 -8.09 -2.36 6.61
N TYR A 203 -9.12 -2.08 7.40
CA TYR A 203 -10.08 -3.09 7.88
C TYR A 203 -10.74 -3.85 6.73
N VAL A 204 -11.34 -3.16 5.75
CA VAL A 204 -12.03 -3.83 4.65
C VAL A 204 -11.07 -4.66 3.79
N THR A 205 -9.83 -4.19 3.60
CA THR A 205 -8.79 -4.92 2.84
C THR A 205 -8.37 -6.21 3.53
N LEU A 206 -8.28 -6.21 4.87
CA LEU A 206 -7.93 -7.39 5.65
C LEU A 206 -9.06 -8.42 5.69
N LEU A 207 -10.32 -8.00 5.56
CA LEU A 207 -11.48 -8.90 5.48
C LEU A 207 -11.62 -9.56 4.11
N LYS A 208 -11.36 -8.81 3.05
CA LYS A 208 -11.70 -9.21 1.68
C LYS A 208 -10.66 -8.65 0.71
N GLY A 209 -10.23 -9.50 -0.22
CA GLY A 209 -9.32 -9.07 -1.28
C GLY A 209 -8.47 -10.22 -1.79
N ARG A 210 -7.71 -9.95 -2.86
CA ARG A 210 -6.82 -10.95 -3.48
C ARG A 210 -5.71 -11.40 -2.52
N ASN A 211 -5.14 -10.48 -1.74
CA ASN A 211 -4.09 -10.78 -0.77
C ASN A 211 -4.60 -11.64 0.41
N ALA A 212 -5.75 -11.29 0.99
CA ALA A 212 -6.38 -12.10 2.04
C ALA A 212 -6.80 -13.49 1.54
N TRP A 213 -7.40 -13.57 0.36
CA TRP A 213 -7.69 -14.85 -0.29
C TRP A 213 -6.42 -15.69 -0.48
N TYR A 214 -5.33 -15.09 -0.97
CA TYR A 214 -4.06 -15.80 -1.14
C TYR A 214 -3.55 -16.39 0.17
N GLY A 215 -3.54 -15.61 1.25
CA GLY A 215 -3.20 -16.10 2.60
C GLY A 215 -4.06 -17.26 3.07
N GLN A 216 -5.38 -17.24 2.80
CA GLN A 216 -6.28 -18.34 3.12
C GLN A 216 -5.94 -19.61 2.33
N MET A 217 -5.68 -19.50 1.03
CA MET A 217 -5.34 -20.65 0.19
C MET A 217 -4.00 -21.27 0.60
N LEU A 218 -3.01 -20.45 0.96
CA LEU A 218 -1.74 -20.90 1.52
C LEU A 218 -1.95 -21.70 2.81
N ALA A 219 -2.78 -21.18 3.73
CA ALA A 219 -3.05 -21.85 5.00
C ALA A 219 -3.83 -23.15 4.86
N LYS A 220 -4.66 -23.29 3.81
CA LYS A 220 -5.37 -24.53 3.48
C LYS A 220 -4.52 -25.54 2.72
N GLY A 221 -3.31 -25.16 2.26
CA GLY A 221 -2.46 -25.98 1.41
C GLY A 221 -2.94 -26.09 -0.04
N GLU A 222 -3.88 -25.23 -0.46
CA GLU A 222 -4.41 -25.19 -1.83
C GLU A 222 -3.47 -24.42 -2.78
N LEU A 223 -2.64 -23.52 -2.24
CA LEU A 223 -1.56 -22.85 -2.95
C LEU A 223 -0.24 -23.10 -2.23
N SER A 224 0.85 -23.16 -3.00
CA SER A 224 2.21 -23.10 -2.47
C SER A 224 2.83 -21.72 -2.76
N PRO A 225 3.60 -21.17 -1.82
CA PRO A 225 4.65 -20.20 -2.06
C PRO A 225 5.41 -20.34 -3.40
N ASP A 226 5.65 -21.57 -3.85
CA ASP A 226 6.47 -21.86 -5.05
C ASP A 226 5.74 -21.64 -6.38
N MET A 227 4.42 -21.42 -6.35
CA MET A 227 3.62 -21.16 -7.55
C MET A 227 3.83 -19.76 -8.13
N GLY A 228 4.66 -18.94 -7.47
CA GLY A 228 4.97 -17.58 -7.86
C GLY A 228 3.88 -16.59 -7.48
N ASP A 229 4.12 -15.32 -7.83
CA ASP A 229 3.33 -14.20 -7.31
C ASP A 229 2.18 -13.82 -8.25
N SER A 230 2.08 -14.45 -9.42
CA SER A 230 1.00 -14.24 -10.39
C SER A 230 0.14 -15.49 -10.50
N ILE A 231 -1.08 -15.41 -9.99
CA ILE A 231 -1.99 -16.55 -9.95
C ILE A 231 -2.97 -16.49 -11.11
N LYS A 232 -3.04 -17.56 -11.91
CA LYS A 232 -3.95 -17.68 -13.05
C LYS A 232 -5.39 -17.37 -12.64
N GLY A 233 -6.03 -16.41 -13.30
CA GLY A 233 -7.41 -15.99 -13.01
C GLY A 233 -7.58 -15.05 -11.80
N LYS A 234 -6.49 -14.69 -11.10
CA LYS A 234 -6.50 -13.69 -10.01
C LYS A 234 -5.54 -12.53 -10.24
N GLY A 235 -4.49 -12.75 -11.03
CA GLY A 235 -3.44 -11.78 -11.33
C GLY A 235 -2.37 -11.75 -10.24
N MET A 236 -1.59 -10.67 -10.22
CA MET A 236 -0.45 -10.51 -9.31
C MET A 236 -0.88 -10.24 -7.86
N ILE A 237 -0.24 -10.93 -6.92
CA ILE A 237 -0.40 -10.78 -5.46
C ILE A 237 0.61 -9.74 -4.97
N GLN A 238 0.26 -8.47 -5.12
CA GLN A 238 1.14 -7.33 -4.81
C GLN A 238 1.66 -7.32 -3.35
N GLY A 239 0.96 -7.98 -2.42
CA GLY A 239 1.40 -8.08 -1.04
C GLY A 239 2.73 -8.84 -0.88
N ILE A 240 3.06 -9.78 -1.78
CA ILE A 240 4.34 -10.52 -1.71
C ILE A 240 5.52 -9.59 -2.01
N SER A 241 5.45 -8.83 -3.10
CA SER A 241 6.48 -7.84 -3.44
C SER A 241 6.61 -6.78 -2.35
N ALA A 242 5.50 -6.33 -1.76
CA ALA A 242 5.51 -5.38 -0.65
C ALA A 242 6.14 -5.96 0.63
N VAL A 243 5.94 -7.24 0.94
CA VAL A 243 6.62 -7.92 2.07
C VAL A 243 8.13 -7.85 1.89
N GLY A 244 8.63 -8.20 0.71
CA GLY A 244 10.06 -8.12 0.39
C GLY A 244 10.58 -6.71 0.55
N ALA A 245 9.93 -5.74 -0.11
CA ALA A 245 10.36 -4.36 -0.12
C ALA A 245 10.40 -3.71 1.28
N PHE A 246 9.36 -3.87 2.10
CA PHE A 246 9.37 -3.32 3.46
C PHE A 246 10.38 -4.03 4.36
N PHE A 247 10.45 -5.36 4.34
CA PHE A 247 11.34 -6.08 5.23
C PHE A 247 12.81 -5.78 4.91
N GLU A 248 13.20 -5.85 3.63
CA GLU A 248 14.58 -5.62 3.19
C GLU A 248 15.05 -4.19 3.45
N LEU A 249 14.16 -3.20 3.32
CA LEU A 249 14.44 -1.83 3.72
C LEU A 249 14.69 -1.72 5.22
N LEU A 250 13.78 -2.26 6.04
CA LEU A 250 13.84 -2.16 7.50
C LEU A 250 14.97 -3.01 8.12
N SER A 251 15.58 -3.90 7.34
CA SER A 251 16.75 -4.69 7.73
C SER A 251 18.08 -4.05 7.31
N GLN A 252 18.08 -2.87 6.67
CA GLN A 252 19.32 -2.24 6.23
C GLN A 252 20.22 -1.85 7.42
N PRO A 253 21.54 -2.10 7.36
CA PRO A 253 22.47 -1.77 8.46
C PRO A 253 22.53 -0.28 8.79
N SER A 254 22.18 0.59 7.84
CA SER A 254 22.08 2.04 8.04
C SER A 254 20.89 2.45 8.92
N LEU A 255 19.97 1.53 9.20
CA LEU A 255 18.81 1.75 10.05
C LEU A 255 18.96 1.01 11.37
N SER A 256 18.93 1.76 12.45
CA SER A 256 18.83 1.20 13.80
C SER A 256 17.87 2.01 14.65
N VAL A 257 17.21 1.30 15.56
CA VAL A 257 16.30 1.85 16.57
C VAL A 257 16.67 1.27 17.93
N GLN A 258 16.45 2.02 19.00
CA GLN A 258 16.62 1.52 20.36
C GLN A 258 15.50 0.53 20.67
N HIS A 259 15.85 -0.67 21.15
CA HIS A 259 14.85 -1.62 21.62
C HIS A 259 14.24 -1.10 22.94
N PRO A 260 12.91 -1.17 23.12
CA PRO A 260 12.24 -0.55 24.28
C PRO A 260 12.62 -1.20 25.61
N GLU A 261 12.79 -2.53 25.63
CA GLU A 261 13.10 -3.29 26.85
C GLU A 261 14.58 -3.66 26.98
N GLU A 262 15.29 -3.70 25.85
CA GLU A 262 16.67 -4.12 25.79
C GLU A 262 17.48 -2.88 25.47
N ASN A 263 18.44 -2.48 26.30
CA ASN A 263 19.24 -1.27 26.07
C ASN A 263 20.27 -1.46 24.92
N LYS A 264 19.79 -1.91 23.76
CA LYS A 264 20.57 -2.25 22.56
C LYS A 264 19.91 -1.65 21.32
N GLN A 265 20.71 -1.40 20.30
CA GLN A 265 20.24 -1.00 18.97
C GLN A 265 19.85 -2.25 18.17
N VAL A 266 18.71 -2.21 17.51
CA VAL A 266 18.21 -3.29 16.64
C VAL A 266 17.77 -2.73 15.29
N ALA A 267 17.72 -3.58 14.26
CA ALA A 267 17.11 -3.20 13.00
C ALA A 267 15.59 -2.97 13.21
N PRO A 268 14.97 -1.95 12.58
CA PRO A 268 13.53 -1.73 12.70
C PRO A 268 12.67 -2.96 12.36
N ALA A 269 13.14 -3.84 11.46
CA ALA A 269 12.47 -5.08 11.12
C ALA A 269 12.29 -6.04 12.32
N GLU A 270 13.15 -5.97 13.34
CA GLU A 270 13.03 -6.76 14.57
C GLU A 270 11.85 -6.34 15.43
N LEU A 271 11.40 -5.09 15.30
CA LEU A 271 10.20 -4.58 15.99
C LEU A 271 8.91 -4.84 15.19
N CYS A 272 9.01 -5.51 14.02
CA CYS A 272 7.90 -5.87 13.13
C CYS A 272 7.79 -7.41 12.99
N PRO A 273 7.42 -8.13 14.05
CA PRO A 273 7.40 -9.60 14.07
C PRO A 273 6.46 -10.22 13.03
N ILE A 274 5.31 -9.61 12.73
CA ILE A 274 4.40 -10.11 11.70
C ILE A 274 5.04 -9.97 10.32
N LEU A 275 5.57 -8.79 9.98
CA LEU A 275 6.29 -8.58 8.73
C LEU A 275 7.47 -9.56 8.59
N LYS A 276 8.24 -9.76 9.66
CA LYS A 276 9.38 -10.70 9.69
C LYS A 276 8.94 -12.14 9.41
N ARG A 277 7.86 -12.62 10.04
CA ARG A 277 7.32 -13.97 9.76
C ARG A 277 6.81 -14.08 8.34
N LEU A 278 6.07 -13.08 7.85
CA LEU A 278 5.61 -13.03 6.47
C LEU A 278 6.78 -13.10 5.49
N TYR A 279 7.88 -12.38 5.70
CA TYR A 279 9.07 -12.46 4.85
C TYR A 279 9.70 -13.86 4.86
N ARG A 280 9.83 -14.48 6.05
CA ARG A 280 10.42 -15.82 6.16
C ARG A 280 9.55 -16.93 5.56
N ILE A 281 8.23 -16.78 5.58
CA ILE A 281 7.26 -17.69 4.92
C ILE A 281 7.22 -17.40 3.40
N LEU A 282 7.09 -16.13 3.02
CA LEU A 282 6.72 -15.69 1.67
C LEU A 282 7.90 -15.30 0.77
N ILE A 283 9.12 -15.17 1.28
CA ILE A 283 10.29 -14.82 0.46
C ILE A 283 11.40 -15.84 0.69
N LYS A 284 11.81 -16.07 1.95
CA LYS A 284 12.90 -17.01 2.26
C LYS A 284 12.50 -18.49 2.23
N ARG A 285 11.20 -18.80 2.32
CA ARG A 285 10.66 -20.18 2.39
C ARG A 285 11.25 -20.99 3.56
N GLU A 286 11.65 -20.33 4.64
CA GLU A 286 12.28 -20.98 5.80
C GLU A 286 11.27 -21.51 6.81
N LEU A 287 10.06 -20.95 6.81
CA LEU A 287 9.04 -21.23 7.80
C LEU A 287 7.75 -21.72 7.14
N PRO A 288 7.03 -22.67 7.75
CA PRO A 288 5.73 -23.09 7.26
C PRO A 288 4.68 -21.98 7.48
N VAL A 289 3.59 -22.00 6.70
CA VAL A 289 2.51 -21.00 6.81
C VAL A 289 1.95 -20.87 8.24
N ARG A 290 1.87 -21.98 8.99
CA ARG A 290 1.39 -21.98 10.39
C ARG A 290 2.20 -21.11 11.34
N ASP A 291 3.45 -20.78 10.97
CA ASP A 291 4.36 -20.01 11.81
C ASP A 291 3.92 -18.54 11.97
N ILE A 292 2.98 -18.06 11.15
CA ILE A 292 2.34 -16.76 11.37
C ILE A 292 1.66 -16.67 12.73
N LEU A 293 1.15 -17.78 13.28
CA LEU A 293 0.55 -17.83 14.61
C LEU A 293 1.59 -17.69 15.72
N GLN A 294 2.86 -18.02 15.46
CA GLN A 294 3.91 -17.85 16.45
C GLN A 294 4.24 -16.38 16.66
N ALA A 295 4.03 -15.51 15.66
CA ALA A 295 4.05 -14.07 15.93
C ALA A 295 3.01 -13.71 17.00
N LEU A 296 1.79 -14.26 16.96
CA LEU A 296 0.75 -13.90 17.93
C LEU A 296 0.90 -14.56 19.31
N ARG A 297 1.78 -15.55 19.44
CA ARG A 297 1.98 -16.35 20.66
C ARG A 297 3.32 -16.08 21.35
N ASP A 298 4.12 -15.19 20.79
CA ASP A 298 5.40 -14.81 21.38
C ASP A 298 5.16 -14.00 22.65
N GLU A 299 5.41 -14.63 23.81
CA GLU A 299 5.24 -14.02 25.14
C GLU A 299 6.22 -12.87 25.39
N THR A 300 7.27 -12.75 24.56
CA THR A 300 8.25 -11.66 24.63
C THR A 300 7.89 -10.50 23.71
N MET A 301 6.73 -10.53 23.05
CA MET A 301 6.31 -9.45 22.18
C MET A 301 5.79 -8.24 22.96
N ASN A 302 6.35 -7.07 22.65
CA ASN A 302 5.88 -5.79 23.19
C ASN A 302 4.39 -5.55 22.90
N ASP A 303 3.72 -4.90 23.86
CA ASP A 303 2.35 -4.43 23.68
C ASP A 303 2.26 -3.56 22.41
N PRO A 304 1.29 -3.80 21.50
CA PRO A 304 1.01 -2.92 20.36
C PRO A 304 0.98 -1.43 20.72
N ARG A 305 0.49 -1.09 21.91
CA ARG A 305 0.47 0.28 22.44
C ARG A 305 1.87 0.87 22.58
N GLU A 306 2.81 0.13 23.17
CA GLU A 306 4.19 0.60 23.37
C GLU A 306 4.88 0.85 22.03
N ARG A 307 4.64 -0.02 21.03
CA ARG A 307 5.14 0.20 19.66
C ARG A 307 4.61 1.50 19.07
N ILE A 308 3.34 1.83 19.30
CA ILE A 308 2.73 3.09 18.84
C ILE A 308 3.32 4.30 19.57
N GLU A 309 3.47 4.22 20.89
CA GLU A 309 4.06 5.31 21.70
C GLU A 309 5.53 5.56 21.30
N MET A 310 6.30 4.50 21.10
CA MET A 310 7.67 4.55 20.59
C MET A 310 7.72 5.24 19.22
N ALA A 311 6.86 4.85 18.28
CA ALA A 311 6.80 5.46 16.95
C ALA A 311 6.55 6.98 16.99
N GLN A 312 5.72 7.44 17.93
CA GLN A 312 5.33 8.84 18.09
C GLN A 312 6.39 9.71 18.79
N SER A 313 7.45 9.12 19.33
CA SER A 313 8.56 9.88 19.94
C SER A 313 9.43 10.65 18.93
N HIS A 314 9.19 10.50 17.63
CA HIS A 314 9.92 11.12 16.50
C HIS A 314 11.43 10.79 16.41
N ALA A 315 12.00 10.04 17.36
CA ALA A 315 13.42 9.65 17.38
C ALA A 315 13.84 8.81 16.15
N PHE A 316 12.87 8.23 15.45
CA PHE A 316 13.09 7.22 14.41
C PHE A 316 12.76 7.69 12.99
N TYR A 317 12.31 8.94 12.80
CA TYR A 317 12.06 9.48 11.47
C TYR A 317 13.35 9.51 10.63
N ARG A 318 13.28 9.01 9.39
CA ARG A 318 14.39 8.94 8.44
C ARG A 318 13.92 9.42 7.05
N PRO A 319 13.97 10.74 6.75
CA PRO A 319 13.51 11.30 5.48
C PRO A 319 14.22 10.71 4.24
N SER A 320 15.48 10.29 4.41
CA SER A 320 16.29 9.66 3.37
C SER A 320 15.64 8.40 2.78
N LEU A 321 14.81 7.70 3.56
CA LEU A 321 14.06 6.52 3.10
C LEU A 321 12.96 6.84 2.08
N LEU A 322 12.71 8.12 1.80
CA LEU A 322 11.83 8.59 0.72
C LEU A 322 12.57 9.40 -0.35
N GLY A 323 13.92 9.37 -0.31
CA GLY A 323 14.75 10.19 -1.19
C GLY A 323 14.72 11.69 -0.88
N LYS A 324 14.31 12.07 0.32
CA LYS A 324 14.39 13.45 0.81
C LYS A 324 15.75 13.68 1.49
N PRO A 325 16.36 14.86 1.35
CA PRO A 325 17.64 15.19 1.97
C PRO A 325 17.58 15.19 3.50
#